data_AF-A0A3D1AX88-F1
#
_entry.id   AF-A0A3D1AX88-F1
#
_cell.length_a   1.000
_cell.length_b   1.000
_cell.length_c   1.000
_cell.angle_alpha   90.00
_cell.angle_beta   90.00
_cell.angle_gamma   90.00
#
_symmetry.space_group_name_H-M   'P 1'
#
loop_
_entity.id
_entity.type
_entity.pdbx_description
1 polymer ?
#
loop_
_entity_poly.entity_id
_entity_poly.type
_entity_poly.pdbx_seq_one_letter_code
_entity_poly.pdbx_strand_id
1 'polypeptide(L)' 'RINAENPDTFAPSPGRITAFNLPGGMGIRVDTHAFTDGVIPPFYDSLVAKLIAYGDDRTEAIARMRRALSMFVVEGI' A
#
# COMPACT_ATOMS: atom_id res chain seq x y z
N ARG A 1 -2.89 1.98 -6.03
CA ARG A 1 -3.49 0.93 -5.17
C ARG A 1 -2.34 0.06 -4.68
N ILE A 2 -2.38 -0.37 -3.43
CA ILE A 2 -1.47 -1.36 -2.87
C ILE A 2 -2.32 -2.61 -2.70
N ASN A 3 -2.06 -3.64 -3.52
CA ASN A 3 -2.81 -4.88 -3.55
C ASN A 3 -1.93 -6.03 -3.07
N ALA A 4 -2.56 -7.02 -2.42
CA ALA A 4 -1.98 -8.30 -2.07
C ALA A 4 -2.02 -9.23 -3.29
N GLU A 5 -1.20 -8.95 -4.30
CA GLU A 5 -1.16 -9.68 -5.57
C GLU A 5 0.29 -9.91 -5.99
N ASN A 6 0.54 -11.04 -6.65
CA ASN A 6 1.82 -11.28 -7.31
C ASN A 6 1.98 -10.33 -8.52
N PRO A 7 3.07 -9.57 -8.65
CA PRO A 7 3.21 -8.56 -9.70
C PRO A 7 3.35 -9.14 -11.13
N ASP A 8 3.76 -10.41 -11.26
CA ASP A 8 3.95 -11.06 -12.56
C ASP A 8 2.69 -11.81 -13.02
N THR A 9 1.99 -12.47 -12.09
CA THR A 9 0.80 -13.29 -12.41
C THR A 9 -0.53 -12.62 -12.05
N PHE A 10 -0.49 -11.56 -11.25
CA PHE A 10 -1.65 -10.87 -10.66
C PHE A 10 -2.58 -11.79 -9.85
N ALA A 11 -2.10 -12.99 -9.48
CA ALA A 11 -2.83 -13.87 -8.59
C ALA A 11 -2.90 -13.25 -7.18
N PRO A 12 -4.04 -13.35 -6.48
CA PRO A 12 -4.17 -12.85 -5.12
C PRO A 12 -3.24 -13.61 -4.17
N SER A 13 -2.67 -12.89 -3.20
CA SER A 13 -1.79 -13.40 -2.16
C SER A 13 -2.42 -13.18 -0.78
N PRO A 14 -3.42 -14.01 -0.40
CA PRO A 14 -4.05 -13.91 0.91
C PRO A 14 -3.10 -14.37 2.01
N GLY A 15 -3.19 -13.79 3.20
CA GLY A 15 -2.33 -14.16 4.31
C GLY A 15 -2.37 -13.18 5.46
N ARG A 16 -1.53 -13.45 6.47
CA ARG A 16 -1.36 -12.58 7.64
C ARG A 16 -0.27 -11.56 7.34
N ILE A 17 -0.57 -10.29 7.59
CA ILE A 17 0.43 -9.22 7.50
C ILE A 17 1.34 -9.30 8.71
N THR A 18 2.62 -9.61 8.52
CA THR A 18 3.60 -9.74 9.62
C THR A 18 4.25 -8.41 9.97
N ALA A 19 4.35 -7.48 9.01
CA ALA A 19 4.79 -6.12 9.24
C ALA A 19 3.96 -5.15 8.39
N PHE A 20 3.54 -4.04 9.00
CA PHE A 20 2.76 -3.00 8.32
C PHE A 20 3.22 -1.61 8.78
N ASN A 21 4.03 -0.94 7.96
CA ASN A 21 4.49 0.42 8.24
C ASN A 21 4.04 1.36 7.12
N LEU A 22 3.23 2.34 7.50
CA LEU A 22 2.65 3.29 6.55
C LEU A 22 3.57 4.49 6.36
N PRO A 23 3.79 4.95 5.11
CA PRO A 23 4.49 6.19 4.87
C PRO A 23 3.63 7.38 5.33
N GLY A 24 4.29 8.40 5.85
CA GLY A 24 3.66 9.67 6.21
C GLY A 24 4.37 10.87 5.58
N GLY A 25 3.92 12.06 5.96
CA GLY A 25 4.54 13.33 5.58
C GLY A 25 3.64 14.22 4.72
N MET A 26 4.18 15.38 4.35
CA MET A 26 3.43 16.41 3.63
C MET A 26 2.94 15.90 2.28
N GLY A 27 1.65 16.09 2.02
CA GLY A 27 1.00 15.70 0.76
C GLY A 27 0.79 14.21 0.58
N ILE A 28 0.99 13.38 1.61
CA ILE A 28 0.71 11.94 1.58
C ILE A 28 -0.50 11.62 2.45
N ARG A 29 -1.44 10.86 1.88
CA ARG A 29 -2.59 10.28 2.57
C ARG A 29 -2.62 8.79 2.31
N VAL A 30 -2.88 8.01 3.35
CA VAL A 30 -3.13 6.57 3.24
C VAL A 30 -4.53 6.28 3.75
N ASP A 31 -5.35 5.67 2.89
CA ASP A 31 -6.60 5.05 3.32
C ASP A 31 -6.40 3.54 3.36
N THR A 32 -6.60 2.92 4.52
CA THR A 32 -6.47 1.48 4.68
C THR A 32 -7.35 0.98 5.83
N HIS A 33 -7.79 -0.27 5.73
CA HIS A 33 -8.34 -1.03 6.86
C HIS A 33 -7.34 -2.07 7.39
N ALA A 34 -6.18 -2.20 6.75
CA ALA A 34 -5.16 -3.18 7.10
C ALA A 34 -4.34 -2.68 8.29
N PHE A 35 -3.85 -3.62 9.08
CA PHE A 35 -3.06 -3.38 10.29
C PHE A 35 -2.13 -4.58 10.51
N THR A 36 -1.08 -4.38 11.29
CA THR A 36 -0.16 -5.47 11.69
C THR A 36 -0.93 -6.62 12.32
N ASP A 37 -0.59 -7.85 11.96
CA ASP A 37 -1.30 -9.09 12.34
C ASP A 37 -2.73 -9.25 11.77
N GLY A 38 -3.22 -8.27 11.01
CA GLY A 38 -4.43 -8.39 10.21
C GLY A 38 -4.30 -9.49 9.15
N VAL A 39 -5.44 -10.12 8.80
CA VAL A 39 -5.49 -11.18 7.79
C VAL A 39 -6.23 -10.66 6.56
N ILE A 40 -5.60 -10.76 5.39
CA ILE A 40 -6.23 -10.51 4.10
C ILE A 40 -6.92 -11.82 3.66
N PRO A 41 -8.27 -11.87 3.63
CA PRO A 41 -9.00 -13.08 3.26
C PRO A 41 -8.99 -13.30 1.74
N PRO A 42 -9.10 -14.55 1.27
CA PRO A 42 -9.15 -14.87 -0.15
C PRO A 42 -10.49 -14.53 -0.83
N PHE A 43 -11.50 -14.10 -0.06
CA PHE A 43 -12.88 -13.96 -0.52
C PHE A 43 -13.25 -12.58 -1.04
N TYR A 44 -12.41 -11.56 -0.81
CA TYR A 44 -12.66 -10.17 -1.17
C TYR A 44 -11.56 -9.62 -2.10
N ASP A 45 -11.73 -8.36 -2.52
CA ASP A 45 -10.70 -7.64 -3.27
C ASP A 45 -9.37 -7.66 -2.51
N SER A 46 -8.26 -7.77 -3.24
CA SER A 46 -6.89 -7.85 -2.74
C SER A 46 -6.38 -6.51 -2.20
N LEU A 47 -7.21 -5.47 -2.16
CA LEU A 47 -6.83 -4.12 -1.79
C LEU A 47 -6.39 -4.06 -0.32
N VAL A 48 -5.10 -3.79 -0.10
CA VAL A 48 -4.52 -3.55 1.22
C VAL A 48 -4.64 -2.07 1.61
N ALA A 49 -4.27 -1.17 0.68
CA ALA A 49 -4.30 0.27 0.95
C ALA A 49 -4.43 1.11 -0.32
N LYS A 50 -4.95 2.32 -0.16
CA LYS A 50 -4.84 3.38 -1.16
C LYS A 50 -3.81 4.40 -0.68
N LEU A 51 -2.66 4.41 -1.34
CA LEU A 51 -1.67 5.47 -1.19
C LEU A 51 -2.02 6.60 -2.16
N ILE A 52 -2.16 7.81 -1.62
CA ILE A 52 -2.57 9.00 -2.35
C ILE A 52 -1.52 10.08 -2.10
N ALA A 53 -1.00 10.66 -3.19
CA ALA A 53 -0.06 11.77 -3.12
C ALA A 53 -0.64 13.00 -3.82
N TYR A 54 -0.44 14.17 -3.21
CA TYR A 54 -0.79 15.48 -3.73
C TYR A 54 0.45 16.38 -3.72
N GLY A 55 0.54 17.29 -4.69
CA GLY A 55 1.58 18.30 -4.83
C GLY A 55 1.04 19.46 -5.66
N ASP A 56 1.77 20.56 -5.70
CA ASP A 56 1.36 21.77 -6.42
C ASP A 56 1.38 21.55 -7.94
N ASP A 57 2.25 20.64 -8.40
CA ASP A 57 2.29 20.16 -9.78
C ASP A 57 2.42 18.63 -9.87
N ARG A 58 2.33 18.13 -11.10
CA ARG A 58 2.41 16.69 -11.40
C ARG A 58 3.78 16.09 -11.06
N THR A 59 4.86 16.83 -11.27
CA THR A 59 6.23 16.37 -11.02
C THR A 59 6.44 16.17 -9.52
N GLU A 60 5.99 17.12 -8.72
CA GLU A 60 6.05 17.05 -7.26
C GLU A 60 5.19 15.90 -6.72
N ALA A 61 3.94 15.76 -7.18
CA ALA A 61 3.07 14.66 -6.76
C ALA A 61 3.70 13.28 -7.05
N ILE A 62 4.35 13.12 -8.21
CA ILE A 62 5.07 11.89 -8.56
C ILE A 62 6.30 11.68 -7.67
N ALA A 63 7.07 12.72 -7.39
CA ALA A 63 8.25 12.62 -6.52
C ALA A 63 7.85 12.21 -5.09
N ARG A 64 6.78 12.81 -4.56
CA ARG A 64 6.18 12.44 -3.27
C ARG A 64 5.69 10.99 -3.28
N MET A 65 4.97 10.57 -4.33
CA MET A 65 4.50 9.19 -4.49
C MET A 65 5.65 8.17 -4.49
N ARG A 66 6.72 8.42 -5.25
CA ARG A 66 7.90 7.53 -5.31
C ARG A 66 8.55 7.36 -3.94
N ARG A 67 8.74 8.47 -3.20
CA ARG A 67 9.30 8.43 -1.85
C ARG A 67 8.39 7.69 -0.87
N ALA A 68 7.08 7.91 -0.95
CA ALA A 68 6.13 7.22 -0.10
C ALA A 68 6.10 5.72 -0.38
N LEU A 69 6.15 5.30 -1.64
CA LEU A 69 6.24 3.89 -2.02
C LEU A 69 7.52 3.22 -1.50
N SER A 70 8.68 3.89 -1.54
CA SER A 70 9.93 3.31 -1.02
C SER A 70 9.95 3.15 0.51
N MET A 71 9.06 3.85 1.22
CA MET A 71 8.92 3.77 2.67
C MET A 71 7.77 2.87 3.12
N PHE A 72 6.90 2.45 2.20
CA PHE A 72 5.73 1.63 2.50
C PHE A 72 6.20 0.18 2.71
N VAL A 73 6.08 -0.32 3.93
CA VAL A 73 6.47 -1.69 4.26
C VAL A 73 5.23 -2.53 4.51
N VAL A 74 5.10 -3.62 3.76
CA VAL A 74 4.13 -4.70 3.99
C VAL A 74 4.88 -6.02 3.83
N GLU A 75 4.72 -6.91 4.79
CA GLU A 75 5.34 -8.24 4.76
C GLU A 75 4.32 -9.33 5.11
N GLY A 76 4.61 -10.58 4.70
CA GLY A 76 3.81 -11.77 5.02
C GLY A 76 2.76 -12.17 3.97
N ILE A 77 2.59 -11.35 2.93
CA ILE A 77 1.70 -11.57 1.78
C ILE A 77 2.41 -11.20 0.48
#